data_AF-A0A550JGW9-F1
#
_entry.id   AF-A0A550JGW9-F1
#
_cell.length_a   1.000
_cell.length_b   1.000
_cell.length_c   1.000
_cell.angle_alpha   90.00
_cell.angle_beta   90.00
_cell.angle_gamma   90.00
#
_symmetry.space_group_name_H-M   'P 1'
#
loop_
_entity.id
_entity.type
_entity.pdbx_description
1 polymer ?
#
loop_
_entity_poly.entity_id
_entity_poly.type
_entity_poly.pdbx_seq_one_letter_code
_entity_poly.pdbx_strand_id
1 'polypeptide(L)'
;MSLKKRDLLFVAIVAAVFAVFYAISGDIKTARVPYDDNHKQYLAVVQSDGKMAAEKFCGECHYTGGLAPLPDNQNHKTPSRCLICHKWEER
;
A
#
# COMPACT_ATOMS: atom_id res chain seq x y z
N MET A 1 -3.83 -12.62 -38.47
CA MET A 1 -4.95 -11.82 -37.91
C MET A 1 -4.71 -10.36 -38.26
N SER A 2 -5.64 -9.71 -38.96
CA SER A 2 -5.56 -8.28 -39.28
C SER A 2 -6.33 -7.50 -38.21
N LEU A 3 -5.66 -6.55 -37.55
CA LEU A 3 -6.31 -5.64 -36.61
C LEU A 3 -7.21 -4.70 -37.40
N LYS A 4 -8.51 -4.75 -37.13
CA LYS A 4 -9.49 -3.85 -37.74
C LYS A 4 -9.38 -2.46 -37.11
N LYS A 5 -9.91 -1.44 -37.78
CA LYS A 5 -9.95 -0.06 -37.25
C LYS A 5 -10.58 0.03 -35.85
N ARG A 6 -11.55 -0.85 -35.54
CA ARG A 6 -12.17 -0.96 -34.21
C ARG A 6 -11.20 -1.49 -33.15
N ASP A 7 -10.34 -2.43 -33.52
CA ASP A 7 -9.33 -3.00 -32.62
C ASP A 7 -8.24 -1.97 -32.32
N LEU A 8 -7.83 -1.19 -33.33
CA LEU A 8 -6.91 -0.06 -33.17
C LEU A 8 -7.49 1.04 -32.25
N LEU A 9 -8.77 1.38 -32.41
CA LEU A 9 -9.44 2.34 -31.54
C LEU A 9 -9.50 1.84 -30.09
N PHE A 10 -9.82 0.55 -29.89
CA PHE A 10 -9.85 -0.05 -28.57
C PHE A 10 -8.49 -0.01 -27.89
N VAL A 11 -7.43 -0.40 -28.60
CA VAL A 11 -6.05 -0.34 -28.09
C VAL A 11 -5.64 1.09 -27.75
N ALA A 12 -6.00 2.07 -28.58
CA ALA A 12 -5.71 3.48 -28.32
C ALA A 12 -6.38 3.98 -27.02
N ILE A 13 -7.63 3.60 -26.78
CA ILE A 13 -8.36 3.95 -25.55
C ILE A 13 -7.68 3.30 -24.34
N VAL A 14 -7.36 2.01 -24.42
CA VAL A 14 -6.68 1.30 -23.33
C VAL A 14 -5.33 1.95 -23.02
N ALA A 15 -4.53 2.27 -24.04
CA ALA A 15 -3.26 2.96 -23.87
C ALA A 15 -3.42 4.35 -23.23
N ALA A 16 -4.44 5.10 -23.63
CA ALA A 16 -4.74 6.41 -23.04
C ALA A 16 -5.11 6.29 -21.55
N VAL A 17 -5.95 5.31 -21.19
CA VAL A 17 -6.31 5.05 -19.79
C VAL A 17 -5.05 4.71 -18.95
N PHE A 18 -4.20 3.81 -19.44
CA PHE A 18 -2.94 3.48 -18.75
C PHE A 18 -2.00 4.69 -18.62
N ALA A 19 -1.89 5.51 -19.66
CA ALA A 19 -1.07 6.73 -19.62
C ALA A 19 -1.57 7.72 -18.55
N VAL A 20 -2.89 7.89 -18.42
CA VAL A 20 -3.48 8.73 -17.36
C VAL A 20 -3.18 8.16 -15.98
N PHE A 21 -3.43 6.87 -15.75
CA PHE A 21 -3.13 6.24 -14.47
C PHE A 21 -1.65 6.34 -14.09
N TYR A 22 -0.76 6.15 -15.06
CA TYR A 22 0.68 6.33 -14.84
C TYR A 22 1.01 7.75 -14.41
N ALA A 23 0.49 8.76 -15.12
CA ALA A 23 0.75 10.17 -14.83
C ALA A 23 0.23 10.63 -13.45
N ILE A 24 -0.85 10.03 -12.94
CA ILE A 24 -1.42 10.39 -11.63
C ILE A 24 -0.93 9.51 -10.47
N SER A 25 -0.26 8.38 -10.73
CA SER A 25 0.04 7.38 -9.70
C SER A 25 0.93 7.90 -8.57
N GLY A 26 1.81 8.86 -8.85
CA GLY A 26 2.60 9.60 -7.87
C GLY A 26 3.49 8.73 -6.96
N ASP A 27 4.33 9.39 -6.16
CA ASP A 27 5.10 8.71 -5.12
C ASP A 27 4.31 8.54 -3.83
N ILE A 28 4.65 7.52 -3.07
CA ILE A 28 4.08 7.23 -1.75
C ILE A 28 4.45 8.36 -0.80
N LYS A 29 3.44 9.05 -0.27
CA LYS A 29 3.61 10.17 0.67
C LYS A 29 3.46 9.77 2.14
N THR A 30 3.18 8.50 2.41
CA THR A 30 2.97 7.95 3.74
C THR A 30 4.29 7.50 4.35
N ALA A 31 4.39 7.58 5.68
CA ALA A 31 5.56 7.11 6.42
C ALA A 31 5.80 5.62 6.15
N ARG A 32 7.08 5.21 6.08
CA ARG A 32 7.44 3.80 5.96
C ARG A 32 7.45 3.12 7.33
N VAL A 33 7.27 1.80 7.33
CA VAL A 33 7.45 0.99 8.54
C VAL A 33 8.95 0.82 8.76
N PRO A 34 9.47 1.22 9.94
CA PRO A 34 10.90 1.21 10.20
C PRO A 34 11.44 -0.23 10.30
N TYR A 35 12.70 -0.41 9.92
CA TYR A 35 13.40 -1.67 10.11
C TYR A 35 14.12 -1.71 11.47
N ASP A 36 13.36 -1.83 12.55
CA ASP A 36 13.88 -1.89 13.93
C ASP A 36 13.50 -3.20 14.65
N ASP A 37 13.96 -3.36 15.90
CA ASP A 37 13.71 -4.56 16.70
C ASP A 37 12.23 -4.81 17.01
N ASN A 38 11.41 -3.77 17.06
CA ASN A 38 9.97 -3.89 17.33
C ASN A 38 9.21 -4.37 16.07
N HIS A 39 9.66 -3.94 14.89
CA HIS A 39 8.94 -4.16 13.64
C HIS A 39 9.48 -5.35 12.83
N LYS A 40 10.79 -5.63 12.88
CA LYS A 40 11.44 -6.67 12.04
C LYS A 40 10.81 -8.07 12.16
N GLN A 41 10.26 -8.41 13.32
CA GLN A 41 9.57 -9.68 13.54
C GLN A 41 8.33 -9.85 12.65
N TYR A 42 7.61 -8.76 12.37
CA TYR A 42 6.43 -8.79 11.52
C TYR A 42 6.80 -8.86 10.03
N LEU A 43 8.02 -8.47 9.64
CA LEU A 43 8.50 -8.67 8.27
C LEU A 43 8.59 -10.17 7.93
N ALA A 44 8.99 -11.02 8.89
CA ALA A 44 8.98 -12.47 8.70
C ALA A 44 7.56 -12.99 8.43
N VAL A 45 6.56 -12.48 9.18
CA VAL A 45 5.14 -12.82 8.96
C VAL A 45 4.64 -12.33 7.59
N VAL A 46 5.07 -11.15 7.14
CA VAL A 46 4.75 -10.66 5.79
C VAL A 46 5.30 -11.60 4.71
N GLN A 47 6.50 -12.17 4.93
CA GLN A 47 7.15 -13.08 3.99
C GLN A 47 6.53 -14.48 3.98
N SER A 48 6.09 -15.00 5.13
CA SER A 48 5.47 -16.33 5.25
C SER A 48 3.98 -16.32 4.89
N ASP A 49 3.21 -15.42 5.50
CA ASP A 49 1.75 -15.49 5.57
C ASP A 49 1.07 -14.28 4.88
N GLY A 50 1.88 -13.34 4.41
CA GLY A 50 1.44 -12.17 3.67
C GLY A 50 1.06 -10.96 4.54
N LYS A 51 0.85 -9.83 3.87
CA LYS A 51 0.64 -8.52 4.51
C LYS A 51 -0.52 -8.50 5.50
N MET A 52 -1.65 -9.11 5.15
CA MET A 52 -2.84 -9.10 5.99
C MET A 52 -2.67 -9.88 7.29
N ALA A 53 -1.78 -10.87 7.32
CA ALA A 53 -1.48 -11.60 8.55
C ALA A 53 -0.72 -10.69 9.53
N ALA A 54 0.30 -9.98 9.03
CA ALA A 54 1.08 -9.04 9.83
C ALA A 54 0.27 -7.82 10.32
N GLU A 55 -0.65 -7.31 9.50
CA GLU A 55 -1.52 -6.15 9.81
C GLU A 55 -2.38 -6.36 11.07
N LYS A 56 -2.66 -7.62 11.46
CA LYS A 56 -3.42 -7.94 12.67
C LYS A 56 -2.72 -7.54 13.97
N PHE A 57 -1.38 -7.49 13.96
CA PHE A 57 -0.58 -7.20 15.14
C PHE A 57 -0.29 -5.70 15.32
N CYS A 58 -0.44 -4.90 14.26
CA CYS A 58 -0.15 -3.46 14.33
C CYS A 58 -0.98 -2.75 15.40
N GLY A 59 -2.25 -3.15 15.55
CA GLY A 59 -3.19 -2.60 16.53
C GLY A 59 -2.84 -2.90 17.99
N GLU A 60 -1.88 -3.78 18.29
CA GLU A 60 -1.42 -4.05 19.66
C GLU A 60 -0.62 -2.88 20.25
N CYS A 61 0.02 -2.07 19.41
CA CYS A 61 0.75 -0.87 19.83
C CYS A 61 0.14 0.42 19.25
N HIS A 62 -0.41 0.36 18.04
CA HIS A 62 -0.95 1.50 17.29
C HIS A 62 -2.46 1.66 17.46
N TYR A 63 -2.91 1.88 18.70
CA TYR A 63 -4.30 2.14 19.03
C TYR A 63 -4.44 3.42 19.87
N THR A 64 -5.67 3.92 20.02
CA THR A 64 -5.95 5.12 20.83
C THR A 64 -5.56 4.90 22.29
N GLY A 65 -4.56 5.64 22.77
CA GLY A 65 -4.01 5.48 24.13
C GLY A 65 -2.96 4.36 24.27
N GLY A 66 -2.51 3.77 23.17
CA GLY A 66 -1.43 2.78 23.15
C GLY A 66 -0.02 3.37 23.22
N LEU A 67 0.98 2.51 23.04
CA LEU A 67 2.40 2.86 23.06
C LEU A 67 2.79 3.87 21.97
N ALA A 68 2.18 3.74 20.78
CA ALA A 68 2.46 4.61 19.64
C ALA A 68 1.13 4.91 18.91
N PRO A 69 0.27 5.77 19.48
CA PRO A 69 -1.07 5.97 18.95
C PRO A 69 -1.02 6.51 17.52
N LEU A 70 -1.95 6.04 16.69
CA LEU A 70 -2.12 6.55 15.34
C LEU A 70 -2.56 8.02 15.39
N PRO A 71 -2.13 8.85 14.43
CA PRO A 71 -2.56 10.23 14.37
C PRO A 71 -4.08 10.31 14.15
N ASP A 72 -4.76 11.14 14.95
CA ASP A 72 -6.19 11.41 14.84
C ASP A 72 -6.48 12.38 13.67
N ASN A 73 -6.10 11.98 12.46
CA ASN A 73 -6.34 12.76 11.26
C ASN A 73 -7.32 12.03 10.33
N GLN A 74 -8.01 12.82 9.49
CA GLN A 74 -9.01 12.31 8.55
C GLN A 74 -8.44 11.32 7.51
N ASN A 75 -7.11 11.18 7.42
CA ASN A 75 -6.43 10.29 6.49
C ASN A 75 -6.20 8.88 7.05
N HIS A 76 -6.37 8.68 8.36
CA HIS A 76 -6.26 7.37 9.03
C HIS A 76 -7.63 6.73 9.31
N LYS A 77 -8.60 6.93 8.40
CA LYS A 77 -10.03 6.64 8.62
C LYS A 77 -10.41 5.18 8.91
N THR A 78 -9.62 4.18 8.47
CA THR A 78 -9.91 2.75 8.71
C THR A 78 -8.62 1.90 8.78
N PRO A 79 -8.02 1.72 9.98
CA PRO A 79 -6.69 1.10 10.12
C PRO A 79 -6.74 -0.45 10.08
N SER A 80 -7.36 -1.03 9.06
CA SER A 80 -7.37 -2.49 8.86
C SER A 80 -6.34 -2.96 7.83
N ARG A 81 -5.81 -2.06 7.00
CA ARG A 81 -4.88 -2.37 5.89
C ARG A 81 -3.64 -1.47 5.90
N CYS A 82 -2.85 -1.55 6.98
CA CYS A 82 -1.70 -0.69 7.23
C CYS A 82 -0.64 -0.72 6.10
N LEU A 83 -0.31 -1.91 5.59
CA LEU A 83 0.80 -2.15 4.65
C LEU A 83 0.45 -1.90 3.18
N ILE A 84 -0.75 -1.39 2.90
CA ILE A 84 -1.09 -0.80 1.59
C ILE A 84 -0.41 0.57 1.45
N CYS A 85 -0.54 1.40 2.49
CA CYS A 85 -0.01 2.75 2.53
C CYS A 85 1.39 2.78 3.16
N HIS A 86 1.59 2.10 4.29
CA HIS A 86 2.87 2.07 4.99
C HIS A 86 3.75 0.94 4.46
N LYS A 87 4.50 1.22 3.39
CA LYS A 87 5.51 0.27 2.88
C LYS A 87 6.67 0.14 3.86
N TRP A 88 7.34 -1.00 3.86
CA TRP A 88 8.59 -1.17 4.59
C TRP A 88 9.68 -0.26 4.03
N GLU A 89 10.60 0.17 4.90
CA GLU A 89 11.85 0.79 4.47
C GLU A 89 12.60 -0.13 3.52
N GLU A 90 13.18 0.48 2.48
CA GLU A 90 14.09 -0.21 1.58
C GLU A 90 15.42 -0.39 2.31
N ARG A 91 15.98 -1.60 2.23
CA ARG A 91 17.27 -1.96 2.82
C ARG A 91 18.41 -1.53 1.91
#